data_AF-A0A084JC34-F1
#
_entry.id   AF-A0A084JC34-F1
#
_cell.length_a   1.000
_cell.length_b   1.000
_cell.length_c   1.000
_cell.angle_alpha   90.00
_cell.angle_beta   90.00
_cell.angle_gamma   90.00
#
_symmetry.space_group_name_H-M   'P 1'
#
loop_
_entity.id
_entity.type
_entity.pdbx_description
1 polymer ?
#
loop_
_entity_poly.entity_id
_entity_poly.type
_entity_poly.pdbx_seq_one_letter_code
_entity_poly.pdbx_strand_id
1 'polypeptide(L)'
;MKKVDVSREDILKIGLELLTSGTVRTLTLRDLASRTGVSVGTLYNYFGDKEQLQREVLGYFWEKAMYQEGILNCDNIDFIDHVEQSYSLFFKSFQKIHGAVSNNSSSTVNKCDMQANFPVKHINEKLESWVEVLVDLHTDELKEVEAKCSRTEIINYIVAIYMGRFLRGDDDLGIAMKVLRAYFSKMPPDVNGISN
;
A
#
# COMPACT_ATOMS: atom_id res chain seq x y z
N MET A 1 27.02 31.33 4.08
CA MET A 1 26.09 30.48 3.30
C MET A 1 24.80 30.32 4.08
N LYS A 2 23.64 30.63 3.50
CA LYS A 2 22.33 30.36 4.13
C LYS A 2 22.19 28.84 4.25
N LYS A 3 22.08 28.33 5.47
CA LYS A 3 21.75 26.94 5.75
C LYS A 3 20.31 26.76 5.28
N VAL A 4 20.09 26.10 4.14
CA VAL A 4 18.75 25.69 3.76
C VAL A 4 18.37 24.61 4.76
N ASP A 5 17.40 24.89 5.62
CA ASP A 5 16.91 23.93 6.61
C ASP A 5 15.94 22.99 5.90
N VAL A 6 16.48 22.11 5.07
CA VAL A 6 15.70 21.07 4.36
C VAL A 6 15.32 20.02 5.40
N SER A 7 14.03 19.84 5.65
CA SER A 7 13.54 18.85 6.60
C SER A 7 13.73 17.43 6.08
N ARG A 8 13.67 16.44 6.99
CA ARG A 8 13.69 15.03 6.59
C ARG A 8 12.55 14.69 5.63
N GLU A 9 11.36 15.26 5.85
CA GLU A 9 10.21 15.06 4.96
C GLU A 9 10.44 15.65 3.57
N ASP A 10 11.02 16.86 3.47
CA ASP A 10 11.34 17.47 2.17
C ASP A 10 12.32 16.59 1.37
N ILE A 11 13.31 15.99 2.04
CA ILE A 11 14.26 15.08 1.40
C ILE A 11 13.56 13.82 0.88
N LEU A 12 12.62 13.25 1.67
CA LEU A 12 11.84 12.09 1.25
C LEU A 12 10.95 12.41 0.04
N LYS A 13 10.30 13.57 0.05
CA LYS A 13 9.50 14.08 -1.07
C LYS A 13 10.33 14.25 -2.34
N ILE A 14 11.49 14.90 -2.24
CA ILE A 14 12.39 15.08 -3.39
C ILE A 14 12.93 13.73 -3.88
N GLY A 15 13.23 12.80 -2.98
CA GLY A 15 13.63 11.44 -3.32
C GLY A 15 12.56 10.69 -4.11
N LEU A 16 11.29 10.84 -3.70
CA LEU A 16 10.15 10.29 -4.39
C LEU A 16 9.95 10.92 -5.77
N GLU A 17 10.05 12.25 -5.89
CA GLU A 17 10.00 12.96 -7.17
C GLU A 17 11.11 12.49 -8.13
N LEU A 18 12.32 12.24 -7.63
CA LEU A 18 13.42 11.72 -8.44
C LEU A 18 13.14 10.32 -8.97
N LEU A 19 12.66 9.42 -8.11
CA LEU A 19 12.28 8.06 -8.51
C LEU A 19 11.13 8.04 -9.51
N THR A 20 10.15 8.94 -9.34
CA THR A 20 8.93 8.99 -10.17
C THR A 20 9.07 9.82 -11.44
N SER A 21 10.05 10.71 -11.52
CA SER A 21 10.36 11.42 -12.76
C SER A 21 11.04 10.52 -13.81
N GLY A 22 11.51 9.34 -13.41
CA GLY A 22 12.33 8.47 -14.26
C GLY A 22 13.74 9.02 -14.53
N THR A 23 14.15 10.11 -13.88
CA THR A 23 15.47 10.74 -14.07
C THR A 23 16.60 9.88 -13.52
N VAL A 24 16.32 9.05 -12.50
CA VAL A 24 17.30 8.15 -11.88
C VAL A 24 16.81 6.70 -11.90
N ARG A 25 17.70 5.77 -12.25
CA ARG A 25 17.41 4.32 -12.21
C ARG A 25 17.43 3.77 -10.79
N THR A 26 18.26 4.35 -9.93
CA THR A 26 18.33 4.03 -8.50
C THR A 26 18.61 5.31 -7.74
N LEU A 27 17.85 5.57 -6.67
CA LEU A 27 18.10 6.73 -5.82
C LEU A 27 19.38 6.54 -4.99
N THR A 28 20.26 7.54 -5.00
CA THR A 28 21.46 7.61 -4.17
C THR A 28 21.49 8.88 -3.31
N LEU A 29 22.29 8.86 -2.24
CA LEU A 29 22.54 10.03 -1.40
C LEU A 29 23.17 11.19 -2.20
N ARG A 30 23.92 10.90 -3.27
CA ARG A 30 24.51 11.95 -4.13
C ARG A 30 23.45 12.62 -5.00
N ASP A 31 22.50 11.86 -5.54
CA ASP A 31 21.39 12.41 -6.32
C ASP A 31 20.59 13.38 -5.46
N LEU A 32 20.28 12.99 -4.21
CA LEU A 32 19.61 13.85 -3.25
C LEU A 32 20.45 15.08 -2.88
N ALA A 33 21.75 14.93 -2.62
CA ALA A 33 22.62 16.06 -2.30
C ALA A 33 22.60 17.12 -3.42
N SER A 34 22.66 16.67 -4.68
CA SER A 34 22.63 17.55 -5.84
C SER A 34 21.30 18.32 -6.00
N ARG A 35 20.20 17.74 -5.52
CA ARG A 35 18.84 18.28 -5.69
C ARG A 35 18.35 19.07 -4.48
N THR A 36 18.79 18.71 -3.29
CA THR A 36 18.40 19.34 -2.02
C THR A 36 19.37 20.45 -1.61
N GLY A 37 20.61 20.46 -2.13
CA GLY A 37 21.68 21.34 -1.65
C GLY A 37 22.26 20.95 -0.29
N VAL A 38 21.81 19.81 0.28
CA VAL A 38 22.30 19.25 1.53
C VAL A 38 23.59 18.47 1.28
N SER A 39 24.55 18.54 2.22
CA SER A 39 25.79 17.78 2.08
C SER A 39 25.54 16.28 2.13
N VAL A 40 26.34 15.51 1.40
CA VAL A 40 26.27 14.04 1.44
C VAL A 40 26.43 13.52 2.88
N GLY A 41 27.35 14.09 3.67
CA GLY A 41 27.54 13.73 5.08
C GLY A 41 26.31 14.00 5.96
N THR A 42 25.57 15.08 5.69
CA THR A 42 24.29 15.35 6.37
C THR A 42 23.22 14.32 5.99
N LEU A 43 23.17 13.89 4.73
CA LEU A 43 22.25 12.83 4.31
C LEU A 43 22.61 11.47 4.91
N TYR A 44 23.91 11.16 5.07
CA TYR A 44 24.36 10.00 5.85
C TYR A 44 23.86 10.05 7.30
N ASN A 45 23.80 11.23 7.92
CA ASN A 45 23.24 11.37 9.28
C ASN A 45 21.72 11.16 9.32
N TYR A 46 20.99 11.56 8.27
CA TYR A 46 19.53 11.38 8.22
C TYR A 46 19.12 9.94 7.92
N PHE A 47 19.83 9.28 6.99
CA PHE A 47 19.37 8.03 6.37
C PHE A 47 20.33 6.85 6.53
N GLY A 48 21.54 7.05 7.04
CA GLY A 48 22.51 5.98 7.24
C GLY A 48 23.14 5.51 5.93
N ASP A 49 22.46 4.70 5.13
CA ASP A 49 23.00 4.12 3.90
C ASP A 49 22.03 4.23 2.71
N LYS A 50 22.47 3.75 1.54
CA LYS A 50 21.67 3.82 0.30
C LYS A 50 20.40 2.98 0.43
N GLU A 51 20.51 1.82 1.04
CA GLU A 51 19.43 0.84 1.18
C GLU A 51 18.35 1.37 2.14
N GLN A 52 18.74 1.98 3.26
CA GLN A 52 17.86 2.63 4.22
C GLN A 52 17.18 3.84 3.61
N LEU A 53 17.92 4.69 2.88
CA LEU A 53 17.31 5.80 2.14
C LEU A 53 16.21 5.31 1.19
N GLN A 54 16.50 4.27 0.41
CA GLN A 54 15.53 3.71 -0.53
C GLN A 54 14.30 3.15 0.20
N ARG A 55 14.50 2.44 1.32
CA ARG A 55 13.39 1.97 2.16
C ARG A 55 12.52 3.12 2.65
N GLU A 56 13.12 4.20 3.13
CA GLU A 56 12.37 5.32 3.71
C GLU A 56 11.62 6.15 2.67
N VAL A 57 12.24 6.43 1.51
CA VAL A 57 11.56 7.14 0.41
C VAL A 57 10.38 6.34 -0.10
N LEU A 58 10.52 5.02 -0.14
CA LEU A 58 9.44 4.13 -0.53
C LEU A 58 8.36 4.02 0.55
N GLY A 59 8.74 3.99 1.83
CA GLY A 59 7.80 4.06 2.94
C GLY A 59 6.98 5.36 2.91
N TYR A 60 7.64 6.48 2.61
CA TYR A 60 7.00 7.79 2.43
C TYR A 60 6.04 7.79 1.24
N PHE A 61 6.39 7.13 0.14
CA PHE A 61 5.48 6.95 -0.98
C PHE A 61 4.19 6.25 -0.54
N TRP A 62 4.30 5.09 0.10
CA TRP A 62 3.14 4.33 0.53
C TRP A 62 2.27 5.11 1.51
N GLU A 63 2.90 5.81 2.46
CA GLU A 63 2.19 6.70 3.38
C GLU A 63 1.39 7.78 2.63
N LYS A 64 1.96 8.42 1.61
CA LYS A 64 1.26 9.44 0.83
C LYS A 64 0.21 8.89 -0.12
N ALA A 65 0.46 7.74 -0.76
CA ALA A 65 -0.56 7.03 -1.53
C ALA A 65 -1.75 6.73 -0.63
N MET A 66 -1.51 6.10 0.52
CA MET A 66 -2.54 5.71 1.48
C MET A 66 -3.30 6.91 2.06
N TYR A 67 -2.62 8.02 2.35
CA TYR A 67 -3.29 9.25 2.81
C TYR A 67 -4.24 9.85 1.76
N GLN A 68 -3.94 9.69 0.48
CA GLN A 68 -4.84 10.12 -0.61
C GLN A 68 -6.05 9.19 -0.77
N GLU A 69 -5.92 7.92 -0.35
CA GLU A 69 -6.98 6.90 -0.43
C GLU A 69 -7.93 6.94 0.77
N GLY A 70 -7.46 7.35 1.96
CA GLY A 70 -8.31 7.62 3.14
C GLY A 70 -9.34 8.74 2.94
N ILE A 71 -9.36 9.39 1.77
CA ILE A 71 -10.31 10.43 1.34
C ILE A 71 -11.37 9.84 0.39
N LEU A 72 -11.30 8.54 0.05
CA LEU A 72 -12.39 7.87 -0.68
C LEU A 72 -13.68 8.01 0.15
N ASN A 73 -14.74 8.43 -0.53
CA ASN A 73 -15.99 8.80 0.09
C ASN A 73 -16.73 7.52 0.56
N CYS A 74 -16.48 7.12 1.82
CA CYS A 74 -16.92 5.84 2.42
C CYS A 74 -18.42 5.76 2.74
N ASP A 75 -19.18 6.84 2.59
CA ASP A 75 -20.48 6.98 3.25
C ASP A 75 -21.60 6.06 2.68
N ASN A 76 -21.34 5.26 1.64
CA ASN A 76 -22.39 4.40 1.05
C ASN A 76 -21.88 3.18 0.25
N ILE A 77 -20.87 2.47 0.75
CA ILE A 77 -20.32 1.25 0.12
C ILE A 77 -20.36 0.08 1.09
N ASP A 78 -20.61 -1.15 0.62
CA ASP A 78 -20.51 -2.36 1.44
C ASP A 78 -19.05 -2.77 1.67
N PHE A 79 -18.76 -3.53 2.73
CA PHE A 79 -17.39 -3.88 3.11
C PHE A 79 -16.63 -4.58 1.99
N ILE A 80 -17.28 -5.49 1.26
CA ILE A 80 -16.65 -6.27 0.19
C ILE A 80 -16.28 -5.36 -0.97
N ASP A 81 -17.21 -4.48 -1.37
CA ASP A 81 -16.98 -3.51 -2.43
C ASP A 81 -15.90 -2.50 -2.02
N HIS A 82 -15.82 -2.12 -0.74
CA HIS A 82 -14.76 -1.25 -0.24
C HIS A 82 -13.40 -1.93 -0.34
N VAL A 83 -13.29 -3.20 0.07
CA VAL A 83 -12.07 -4.01 -0.11
C VAL A 83 -11.65 -4.06 -1.59
N GLU A 84 -12.58 -4.29 -2.53
CA GLU A 84 -12.27 -4.27 -3.96
C GLU A 84 -11.76 -2.92 -4.45
N GLN A 85 -12.41 -1.83 -4.06
CA GLN A 85 -12.03 -0.48 -4.48
C GLN A 85 -10.70 -0.05 -3.90
N SER A 86 -10.45 -0.35 -2.62
CA SER A 86 -9.16 -0.13 -1.96
C SER A 86 -8.04 -0.86 -2.68
N TYR A 87 -8.20 -2.14 -3.01
CA TYR A 87 -7.18 -2.87 -3.77
C TYR A 87 -6.93 -2.28 -5.16
N SER A 88 -8.00 -1.92 -5.89
CA SER A 88 -7.85 -1.31 -7.21
C SER A 88 -7.08 0.01 -7.15
N LEU A 89 -7.31 0.81 -6.11
CA LEU A 89 -6.63 2.08 -5.93
C LEU A 89 -5.17 1.87 -5.54
N PHE A 90 -4.90 0.95 -4.60
CA PHE A 90 -3.56 0.53 -4.23
C PHE A 90 -2.73 0.16 -5.46
N PHE A 91 -3.30 -0.72 -6.29
CA PHE A 91 -2.65 -1.24 -7.48
C PHE A 91 -2.39 -0.16 -8.52
N LYS A 92 -3.35 0.74 -8.76
CA LYS A 92 -3.18 1.89 -9.66
C LYS A 92 -2.13 2.88 -9.15
N SER A 93 -2.12 3.16 -7.85
CA SER A 93 -1.14 4.02 -7.19
C SER A 93 0.27 3.45 -7.35
N PHE A 94 0.43 2.14 -7.17
CA PHE A 94 1.68 1.45 -7.45
C PHE A 94 2.07 1.52 -8.94
N GLN A 95 1.16 1.23 -9.86
CA GLN A 95 1.44 1.25 -11.29
C GLN A 95 1.91 2.62 -11.79
N LYS A 96 1.36 3.73 -11.27
CA LYS A 96 1.81 5.09 -11.64
C LYS A 96 3.30 5.29 -11.36
N ILE A 97 3.81 4.65 -10.31
CA ILE A 97 5.21 4.80 -9.89
C ILE A 97 6.10 3.75 -10.52
N HIS A 98 5.62 2.53 -10.65
CA HIS A 98 6.34 1.51 -11.38
C HIS A 98 6.48 1.88 -12.88
N GLY A 99 5.44 2.41 -13.51
CA GLY A 99 5.48 2.87 -14.91
C GLY A 99 6.49 4.01 -15.10
N ALA A 100 6.56 4.94 -14.15
CA ALA A 100 7.60 5.96 -14.10
C ALA A 100 9.03 5.39 -14.02
N VAL A 101 9.22 4.28 -13.32
CA VAL A 101 10.52 3.61 -13.17
C VAL A 101 10.84 2.68 -14.37
N SER A 102 9.83 2.09 -15.00
CA SER A 102 9.97 1.04 -16.04
C SER A 102 10.00 1.57 -17.48
N ASN A 103 9.52 2.80 -17.76
CA ASN A 103 9.53 3.39 -19.11
C ASN A 103 10.95 3.63 -19.70
N ASN A 104 12.00 3.29 -18.96
CA ASN A 104 13.40 3.38 -19.41
C ASN A 104 14.03 2.02 -19.81
N SER A 105 13.27 0.92 -19.83
CA SER A 105 13.75 -0.38 -20.33
C SER A 105 13.06 -0.78 -21.64
N SER A 106 13.74 -0.53 -22.75
CA SER A 106 13.43 -1.16 -24.04
C SER A 106 13.69 -2.67 -23.95
N SER A 107 12.64 -3.46 -23.66
CA SER A 107 12.42 -4.85 -24.11
C SER A 107 11.62 -5.65 -23.08
N THR A 108 10.53 -6.27 -23.54
CA THR A 108 9.80 -7.39 -22.92
C THR A 108 9.32 -7.20 -21.47
N VAL A 109 7.99 -7.11 -21.31
CA VAL A 109 7.28 -7.24 -20.03
C VAL A 109 7.55 -8.64 -19.46
N ASN A 110 8.72 -8.85 -18.87
CA ASN A 110 8.99 -10.02 -18.06
C ASN A 110 8.32 -9.77 -16.70
N LYS A 111 7.50 -10.74 -16.30
CA LYS A 111 6.80 -10.79 -15.02
C LYS A 111 7.71 -10.27 -13.91
N CYS A 112 7.28 -9.15 -13.33
CA CYS A 112 7.89 -8.41 -12.25
C CYS A 112 8.93 -9.19 -11.44
N ASP A 113 10.22 -8.84 -11.54
CA ASP A 113 11.21 -9.10 -10.49
C ASP A 113 10.92 -8.20 -9.27
N MET A 114 9.67 -8.20 -8.79
CA MET A 114 9.21 -7.49 -7.58
C MET A 114 9.99 -7.93 -6.33
N GLN A 115 10.60 -9.12 -6.36
CA GLN A 115 11.32 -9.70 -5.24
C GLN A 115 12.77 -9.19 -5.11
N ALA A 116 13.39 -8.69 -6.18
CA ALA A 116 14.83 -8.42 -6.16
C ALA A 116 15.20 -7.07 -5.52
N ASN A 117 14.31 -6.06 -5.55
CA ASN A 117 14.64 -4.69 -5.13
C ASN A 117 13.55 -3.98 -4.32
N PHE A 118 12.42 -4.63 -4.00
CA PHE A 118 11.31 -4.01 -3.27
C PHE A 118 11.17 -4.66 -1.89
N PRO A 119 11.16 -3.90 -0.78
CA PRO A 119 11.00 -4.48 0.54
C PRO A 119 9.53 -4.90 0.74
N VAL A 120 9.19 -6.10 0.25
CA VAL A 120 7.87 -6.77 0.35
C VAL A 120 7.30 -6.68 1.77
N LYS A 121 8.18 -6.77 2.78
CA LYS A 121 7.81 -6.63 4.20
C LYS A 121 7.13 -5.28 4.51
N HIS A 122 7.62 -4.18 3.96
CA HIS A 122 7.07 -2.85 4.24
C HIS A 122 5.73 -2.63 3.53
N ILE A 123 5.53 -3.26 2.36
CA ILE A 123 4.20 -3.27 1.73
C ILE A 123 3.21 -4.00 2.63
N ASN A 124 3.59 -5.18 3.12
CA ASN A 124 2.73 -5.99 3.95
C ASN A 124 2.29 -5.26 5.22
N GLU A 125 3.24 -4.69 5.98
CA GLU A 125 2.95 -3.89 7.19
C GLU A 125 2.00 -2.71 6.89
N LYS A 126 2.14 -2.10 5.71
CA LYS A 126 1.28 -0.98 5.32
C LYS A 126 -0.11 -1.42 4.85
N LEU A 127 -0.21 -2.54 4.15
CA LEU A 127 -1.49 -3.15 3.81
C LEU A 127 -2.24 -3.61 5.06
N GLU A 128 -1.55 -4.18 6.05
CA GLU A 128 -2.14 -4.53 7.35
C GLU A 128 -2.80 -3.32 8.01
N SER A 129 -2.04 -2.23 8.17
CA SER A 129 -2.56 -0.99 8.76
C SER A 129 -3.77 -0.42 7.99
N TRP A 130 -3.80 -0.57 6.67
CA TRP A 130 -4.94 -0.08 5.89
C TRP A 130 -6.16 -0.99 6.00
N VAL A 131 -5.97 -2.31 5.92
CA VAL A 131 -7.06 -3.26 6.09
C VAL A 131 -7.66 -3.16 7.49
N GLU A 132 -6.86 -2.86 8.52
CA GLU A 132 -7.35 -2.52 9.86
C GLU A 132 -8.31 -1.33 9.82
N VAL A 133 -7.93 -0.22 9.18
CA VAL A 133 -8.81 0.96 9.02
C VAL A 133 -10.10 0.61 8.25
N LEU A 134 -10.00 -0.21 7.19
CA LEU A 134 -11.17 -0.66 6.44
C LEU A 134 -12.12 -1.49 7.31
N VAL A 135 -11.59 -2.40 8.12
CA VAL A 135 -12.40 -3.20 9.06
C VAL A 135 -13.05 -2.30 10.12
N ASP A 136 -12.34 -1.31 10.65
CA ASP A 136 -12.88 -0.39 11.65
C ASP A 136 -14.02 0.47 11.09
N LEU A 137 -13.90 0.94 9.85
CA LEU A 137 -14.95 1.71 9.16
C LEU A 137 -16.25 0.90 8.95
N HIS A 138 -16.14 -0.42 8.84
CA HIS A 138 -17.27 -1.33 8.62
C HIS A 138 -17.65 -2.09 9.89
N THR A 139 -17.32 -1.57 11.07
CA THR A 139 -17.61 -2.22 12.36
C THR A 139 -19.06 -2.67 12.48
N ASP A 140 -20.03 -1.83 12.10
CA ASP A 140 -21.45 -2.16 12.21
C ASP A 140 -21.88 -3.28 11.26
N GLU A 141 -21.36 -3.31 10.04
CA GLU A 141 -21.60 -4.36 9.04
C GLU A 141 -20.98 -5.70 9.45
N LEU A 142 -19.84 -5.64 10.14
CA LEU A 142 -19.06 -6.83 10.54
C LEU A 142 -19.50 -7.46 11.87
N LYS A 143 -20.33 -6.78 12.68
CA LYS A 143 -20.78 -7.26 14.01
C LYS A 143 -21.24 -8.71 14.03
N GLU A 144 -22.06 -9.11 13.06
CA GLU A 144 -22.64 -10.45 13.00
C GLU A 144 -21.65 -11.51 12.47
N VAL A 145 -20.74 -11.10 11.59
CA VAL A 145 -19.67 -11.94 11.05
C VAL A 145 -18.62 -12.23 12.14
N GLU A 146 -18.36 -11.25 12.99
CA GLU A 146 -17.38 -11.33 14.09
C GLU A 146 -17.72 -12.41 15.14
N ALA A 147 -18.97 -12.87 15.18
CA ALA A 147 -19.37 -14.02 16.00
C ALA A 147 -18.83 -15.38 15.47
N LYS A 148 -18.40 -15.44 14.20
CA LYS A 148 -17.91 -16.66 13.52
C LYS A 148 -16.45 -16.57 13.07
N CYS A 149 -15.95 -15.35 12.85
CA CYS A 149 -14.62 -15.07 12.33
C CYS A 149 -14.07 -13.86 13.07
N SER A 150 -12.93 -13.99 13.73
CA SER A 150 -12.33 -12.86 14.42
C SER A 150 -11.91 -11.75 13.44
N ARG A 151 -11.86 -10.50 13.93
CA ARG A 151 -11.30 -9.37 13.16
C ARG A 151 -9.92 -9.69 12.59
N THR A 152 -9.06 -10.30 13.40
CA THR A 152 -7.71 -10.69 12.99
C THR A 152 -7.73 -11.70 11.84
N GLU A 153 -8.65 -12.65 11.81
CA GLU A 153 -8.80 -13.59 10.69
C GLU A 153 -9.26 -12.88 9.41
N ILE A 154 -10.19 -11.93 9.52
CA ILE A 154 -10.64 -11.10 8.39
C ILE A 154 -9.47 -10.28 7.82
N ILE A 155 -8.74 -9.57 8.68
CA ILE A 155 -7.58 -8.74 8.30
C ILE A 155 -6.52 -9.60 7.61
N ASN A 156 -6.10 -10.69 8.25
CA ASN A 156 -5.07 -11.58 7.72
C ASN A 156 -5.47 -12.17 6.36
N TYR A 157 -6.74 -12.53 6.20
CA TYR A 157 -7.26 -13.06 4.94
C TYR A 157 -7.17 -12.01 3.81
N ILE A 158 -7.65 -10.80 4.06
CA ILE A 158 -7.64 -9.71 3.06
C ILE A 158 -6.21 -9.33 2.69
N VAL A 159 -5.32 -9.14 3.67
CA VAL A 159 -3.89 -8.83 3.43
C VAL A 159 -3.23 -9.92 2.60
N ALA A 160 -3.49 -11.20 2.90
CA ALA A 160 -2.94 -12.31 2.14
C ALA A 160 -3.40 -12.31 0.68
N ILE A 161 -4.67 -11.97 0.41
CA ILE A 161 -5.17 -11.85 -0.96
C ILE A 161 -4.53 -10.65 -1.66
N TYR A 162 -4.51 -9.48 -1.03
CA TYR A 162 -3.91 -8.28 -1.60
C TYR A 162 -2.46 -8.53 -2.00
N MET A 163 -1.65 -9.05 -1.07
CA MET A 163 -0.25 -9.39 -1.33
C MET A 163 -0.12 -10.45 -2.43
N GLY A 164 -0.95 -11.49 -2.39
CA GLY A 164 -0.92 -12.57 -3.36
C GLY A 164 -1.24 -12.11 -4.79
N ARG A 165 -2.21 -11.20 -4.95
CA ARG A 165 -2.59 -10.61 -6.25
C ARG A 165 -1.58 -9.56 -6.70
N PHE A 166 -1.12 -8.73 -5.77
CA PHE A 166 -0.12 -7.70 -6.02
C PHE A 166 1.19 -8.28 -6.55
N LEU A 167 1.71 -9.32 -5.89
CA LEU A 167 2.96 -9.99 -6.29
C LEU A 167 2.86 -10.68 -7.67
N ARG A 168 1.65 -11.01 -8.13
CA ARG A 168 1.40 -11.55 -9.48
C ARG A 168 1.23 -10.45 -10.53
N GLY A 169 1.01 -9.20 -10.11
CA GLY A 169 0.67 -8.10 -10.98
C GLY A 169 -0.79 -8.12 -11.45
N ASP A 170 -1.68 -8.75 -10.69
CA ASP A 170 -3.11 -8.81 -11.00
C ASP A 170 -3.81 -7.58 -10.41
N ASP A 171 -4.64 -6.87 -11.19
CA ASP A 171 -5.31 -5.62 -10.77
C ASP A 171 -6.70 -5.82 -10.15
N ASP A 172 -7.16 -7.08 -10.08
CA ASP A 172 -8.42 -7.50 -9.48
C ASP A 172 -8.20 -8.53 -8.36
N LEU A 173 -9.19 -8.74 -7.48
CA LEU A 173 -9.10 -9.71 -6.37
C LEU A 173 -9.59 -11.13 -6.74
N GLY A 174 -9.97 -11.36 -7.99
CA GLY A 174 -10.36 -12.66 -8.53
C GLY A 174 -11.61 -13.24 -7.86
N ILE A 175 -11.59 -14.55 -7.62
CA ILE A 175 -12.71 -15.25 -6.95
C ILE A 175 -12.79 -14.94 -5.44
N ALA A 176 -11.75 -14.33 -4.85
CA ALA A 176 -11.67 -14.15 -3.41
C ALA A 176 -12.85 -13.34 -2.84
N MET A 177 -13.29 -12.30 -3.55
CA MET A 177 -14.40 -11.46 -3.11
C MET A 177 -15.74 -12.17 -3.23
N LYS A 178 -15.90 -13.05 -4.23
CA LYS A 178 -17.07 -13.95 -4.33
C LYS A 178 -17.12 -14.94 -3.17
N VAL A 179 -15.96 -15.49 -2.78
CA VAL A 179 -15.84 -16.39 -1.62
C VAL A 179 -16.18 -15.65 -0.33
N LEU A 180 -15.65 -14.45 -0.14
CA LEU A 180 -15.91 -13.63 1.05
C LEU A 180 -17.38 -13.23 1.14
N ARG A 181 -17.97 -12.76 0.03
CA ARG A 181 -19.41 -12.43 -0.06
C ARG A 181 -20.30 -13.65 0.26
N ALA A 182 -19.93 -14.84 -0.23
CA ALA A 182 -20.65 -16.08 0.10
C ALA A 182 -20.48 -16.51 1.57
N TYR A 183 -19.32 -16.27 2.17
CA TYR A 183 -19.09 -16.51 3.61
C TYR A 183 -19.98 -15.59 4.46
N PHE A 184 -20.11 -14.32 4.05
CA PHE A 184 -20.90 -13.30 4.75
C PHE A 184 -22.41 -13.54 4.59
N SER A 185 -22.85 -14.04 3.43
CA SER A 185 -24.27 -14.28 3.12
C SER A 185 -24.92 -15.48 3.85
N LYS A 186 -24.13 -16.41 4.41
CA LYS A 186 -24.64 -17.63 5.09
C LYS A 186 -25.05 -17.37 6.55
N MET A 187 -25.81 -16.30 6.77
CA MET A 187 -26.43 -16.02 8.06
C MET A 187 -27.82 -16.66 8.11
N PRO A 188 -28.06 -17.71 8.93
CA PRO A 188 -29.43 -18.11 9.23
C PRO A 188 -30.09 -17.03 10.09
N PRO A 189 -31.40 -16.75 9.93
CA PRO A 189 -32.13 -15.97 10.92
C PRO A 189 -32.07 -16.70 12.26
N ASP A 190 -31.91 -15.91 13.31
CA ASP A 190 -31.93 -16.33 14.72
C ASP A 190 -33.07 -17.34 14.96
N VAL A 191 -32.73 -18.61 15.19
CA VAL A 191 -33.70 -19.64 15.57
C VAL A 191 -33.94 -19.52 17.09
N ASN A 192 -34.41 -18.36 17.51
CA ASN A 192 -35.00 -18.11 18.82
C ASN A 192 -36.44 -17.67 18.60
N GLY A 193 -37.30 -18.65 18.32
CA GLY A 193 -38.71 -18.35 18.05
C GLY A 193 -39.56 -19.52 17.60
N ILE A 194 -39.47 -20.67 18.28
CA ILE A 194 -40.58 -21.62 18.28
C ILE A 194 -40.89 -21.96 19.74
N SER A 195 -41.64 -21.05 20.38
CA SER A 195 -42.58 -21.46 21.41
C SER A 195 -43.84 -21.96 20.70
N ASN A 196 -44.10 -23.25 20.81
CA ASN A 196 -45.45 -23.81 20.96
C ASN A 196 -45.34 -25.18 21.60
#